data_AF-A0A6A6G475-F1
#
_entry.id   AF-A0A6A6G475-F1
#
_cell.length_a   1.000
_cell.length_b   1.000
_cell.length_c   1.000
_cell.angle_alpha   90.00
_cell.angle_beta   90.00
_cell.angle_gamma   90.00
#
_symmetry.space_group_name_H-M   'P 1'
#
loop_
_entity.id
_entity.type
_entity.pdbx_description
1 polymer ?
#
loop_
_entity_poly.entity_id
_entity_poly.type
_entity_poly.pdbx_seq_one_letter_code
_entity_poly.pdbx_strand_id
1 'polypeptide(L)' 'KDATFSDVTICFGDRQFYAHKVILASRSEYFKSMFTNAFKESNQRTITLEDDDPEALEIMLNWMY' A
#
# COMPACT_ATOMS: atom_id res chain seq x y z
N LYS A 1 5.34 -11.68 4.42
CA LYS A 1 5.20 -10.39 5.12
C LYS A 1 4.13 -10.57 6.18
N ASP A 2 4.48 -10.44 7.46
CA ASP A 2 3.60 -10.77 8.58
C ASP A 2 2.56 -9.68 8.84
N ALA A 3 1.29 -10.08 8.94
CA ALA A 3 0.18 -9.17 9.25
C ALA A 3 0.23 -8.60 10.68
N THR A 4 1.10 -9.15 11.56
CA THR A 4 1.15 -8.82 12.98
C THR A 4 1.51 -7.35 13.25
N PHE A 5 2.35 -6.73 12.42
CA PHE A 5 2.76 -5.33 12.58
C PHE A 5 2.31 -4.41 11.45
N SER A 6 1.65 -4.95 10.43
CA SER A 6 1.18 -4.17 9.29
C SER A 6 -0.01 -3.27 9.66
N ASP A 7 0.16 -1.99 9.36
CA ASP A 7 -0.84 -0.93 9.54
C ASP A 7 -1.58 -0.58 8.23
N VAL A 8 -1.19 -1.23 7.12
CA VAL A 8 -1.88 -1.14 5.83
C VAL A 8 -1.84 -2.47 5.06
N THR A 9 -2.94 -2.75 4.37
CA THR A 9 -3.11 -3.86 3.42
C THR A 9 -3.39 -3.27 2.05
N ILE A 10 -2.62 -3.65 1.04
CA ILE A 10 -2.85 -3.25 -0.35
C ILE A 10 -3.47 -4.43 -1.09
N CYS A 11 -4.67 -4.24 -1.59
CA CYS A 11 -5.40 -5.19 -2.41
C CYS A 11 -5.25 -4.81 -3.88
N PHE A 12 -4.88 -5.76 -4.73
CA PHE A 12 -4.77 -5.57 -6.17
C PHE A 12 -5.19 -6.86 -6.89
N GLY A 13 -6.23 -6.78 -7.72
CA GLY A 13 -6.94 -7.96 -8.21
C GLY A 13 -7.40 -8.86 -7.05
N ASP A 14 -7.07 -10.15 -7.12
CA ASP A 14 -7.35 -11.14 -6.07
C ASP A 14 -6.24 -11.26 -4.99
N ARG A 15 -5.20 -10.40 -5.06
CA ARG A 15 -4.02 -10.48 -4.18
C ARG A 15 -4.07 -9.43 -3.08
N GLN A 16 -3.41 -9.74 -1.97
CA GLN A 16 -3.29 -8.87 -0.81
C GLN A 16 -1.84 -8.79 -0.35
N PHE A 17 -1.41 -7.58 0.02
CA PHE A 17 -0.06 -7.32 0.48
C PHE A 17 -0.08 -6.51 1.78
N TYR A 18 0.39 -7.14 2.85
CA TYR A 18 0.54 -6.50 4.17
C TYR A 18 1.84 -5.69 4.21
N ALA A 19 1.74 -4.40 4.53
CA ALA A 19 2.85 -3.47 4.53
C ALA A 19 2.77 -2.47 5.71
N HIS A 20 3.79 -1.62 5.79
CA HIS A 20 3.86 -0.54 6.77
C HIS A 20 3.75 0.81 6.06
N LYS A 21 2.79 1.65 6.47
CA LYS A 21 2.56 3.00 5.91
C LYS A 21 3.84 3.82 5.92
N VAL A 22 4.62 3.73 6.99
CA VAL A 22 5.90 4.46 7.13
C VAL A 22 6.95 4.05 6.08
N ILE A 23 7.04 2.76 5.76
CA ILE A 23 8.00 2.26 4.76
C ILE A 23 7.59 2.76 3.38
N LEU A 24 6.33 2.57 3.02
CA LEU A 24 5.79 3.00 1.73
C LEU A 24 5.85 4.54 1.55
N ALA A 25 5.48 5.30 2.58
CA ALA A 25 5.58 6.76 2.58
C ALA A 25 7.03 7.27 2.45
N SER A 26 8.00 6.54 3.00
CA SER A 26 9.41 6.90 2.89
C SER A 26 9.99 6.63 1.50
N ARG A 27 9.38 5.70 0.75
CA ARG A 27 9.88 5.21 -0.54
C ARG A 27 9.08 5.70 -1.74
N SER A 28 7.91 6.29 -1.51
CA SER A 28 7.01 6.79 -2.55
C SER A 28 6.26 8.03 -2.09
N GLU A 29 6.39 9.12 -2.84
CA GLU A 29 5.65 10.35 -2.59
C GLU A 29 4.14 10.19 -2.82
N TYR A 30 3.74 9.27 -3.70
CA TYR A 30 2.35 8.89 -3.89
C TYR A 30 1.76 8.31 -2.60
N PHE A 31 2.41 7.29 -2.03
CA PHE A 31 1.95 6.68 -0.78
C PHE A 31 2.05 7.65 0.40
N LYS A 32 3.10 8.49 0.44
CA LYS A 32 3.22 9.54 1.44
C LYS A 32 2.02 10.48 1.39
N SER A 33 1.74 11.03 0.22
CA SER A 33 0.61 11.94 0.00
C SER A 33 -0.70 11.25 0.33
N MET A 34 -0.91 10.01 -0.11
CA MET A 34 -2.09 9.19 0.19
C MET A 34 -2.30 9.00 1.71
N PHE A 35 -1.24 8.74 2.48
CA PHE A 35 -1.34 8.56 3.93
C PHE A 35 -1.40 9.87 4.73
N THR A 36 -0.91 10.98 4.18
CA THR A 36 -0.88 12.27 4.89
C THR A 36 -2.00 13.23 4.50
N ASN A 37 -2.62 13.08 3.32
CA ASN A 37 -3.75 13.94 2.95
C ASN A 37 -4.97 13.62 3.80
N ALA A 38 -5.87 14.57 4.01
CA ALA A 38 -7.11 14.34 4.78
C ALA A 38 -8.21 13.62 3.97
N PHE A 39 -7.84 12.71 3.06
CA PHE A 39 -8.81 11.89 2.34
C PHE A 39 -9.33 10.76 3.25
N LYS A 40 -10.54 10.26 2.99
CA LYS A 40 -11.14 9.15 3.76
C LYS A 40 -10.22 7.92 3.83
N GLU A 41 -9.36 7.75 2.82
CA GLU A 41 -8.41 6.65 2.65
C GLU A 41 -7.24 6.67 3.66
N SER A 42 -6.92 7.81 4.24
CA SER A 42 -5.77 7.94 5.16
C SER A 42 -5.96 7.16 6.46
N ASN A 43 -7.23 7.07 6.89
CA ASN A 43 -7.66 6.23 8.01
C ASN A 43 -8.04 4.81 7.59
N GLN A 44 -8.10 4.51 6.28
CA GLN A 44 -8.35 3.16 5.84
C GLN A 44 -7.09 2.30 6.07
N ARG A 45 -7.32 1.11 6.62
CA ARG A 45 -6.31 0.07 6.78
C ARG A 45 -6.14 -0.73 5.49
N THR A 46 -7.03 -0.57 4.52
CA THR A 46 -7.02 -1.29 3.25
C THR A 46 -7.09 -0.31 2.09
N ILE A 47 -6.13 -0.41 1.16
CA ILE A 47 -6.11 0.32 -0.11
C ILE A 47 -6.41 -0.69 -1.21
N THR A 48 -7.32 -0.35 -2.12
CA THR A 48 -7.58 -1.15 -3.32
C THR A 48 -7.00 -0.42 -4.54
N LEU A 49 -6.12 -1.08 -5.27
CA LEU A 49 -5.56 -0.61 -6.53
C LEU A 49 -6.13 -1.51 -7.64
N GLU A 50 -7.23 -1.09 -8.25
CA GLU A 50 -7.98 -1.86 -9.26
C GLU A 50 -7.64 -1.49 -10.71
N ASP A 51 -7.03 -0.32 -10.94
CA ASP A 51 -6.75 0.23 -12.28
C ASP A 51 -5.36 -0.17 -12.81
N ASP A 52 -4.47 -0.62 -11.93
CA ASP A 52 -3.08 -0.96 -12.25
C ASP A 52 -2.87 -2.47 -12.48
N ASP A 53 -1.84 -2.82 -13.27
CA ASP A 53 -1.46 -4.21 -13.52
C ASP A 53 -0.99 -4.91 -12.22
N PRO A 54 -1.61 -6.04 -11.83
CA PRO A 54 -1.32 -6.68 -10.55
C PRO A 54 0.11 -7.26 -10.46
N GLU A 55 0.72 -7.64 -11.58
CA GLU A 55 2.11 -8.14 -11.59
C GLU A 55 3.09 -6.98 -11.42
N ALA A 56 2.85 -5.86 -12.11
CA ALA A 56 3.64 -4.65 -11.97
C ALA A 56 3.57 -4.09 -10.53
N LEU A 57 2.38 -4.05 -9.94
CA LEU A 57 2.18 -3.63 -8.56
C LEU A 57 2.91 -4.54 -7.58
N GLU A 58 2.85 -5.87 -7.77
CA GLU A 58 3.56 -6.80 -6.90
C GLU A 58 5.08 -6.57 -6.94
N ILE A 59 5.66 -6.38 -8.13
CA ILE A 59 7.08 -6.10 -8.30
C ILE A 59 7.45 -4.76 -7.64
N MET A 60 6.65 -3.72 -7.87
CA MET A 60 6.83 -2.40 -7.28
C MET A 60 6.78 -2.47 -5.75
N LEU A 61 5.79 -3.13 -5.17
CA LEU A 61 5.62 -3.28 -3.72
C LEU A 61 6.74 -4.12 -3.09
N ASN A 62 7.23 -5.15 -3.78
CA ASN A 62 8.39 -5.92 -3.34
C ASN A 62 9.69 -5.12 -3.45
N TRP A 63 9.81 -4.20 -4.40
CA TRP A 63 10.98 -3.33 -4.49
C TRP A 63 11.00 -2.24 -3.42
N MET A 64 9.82 -1.74 -3.01
CA MET A 64 9.71 -0.70 -1.98
C MET A 64 9.91 -1.22 -0.56
N TYR A 65 9.68 -2.51 -0.32
CA TYR A 65 9.65 -3.12 1.01
C TYR A 65 10.82 -4.08 1.21
#